data_AF-A0A9E6S412-F1
#
_entry.id   AF-A0A9E6S412-F1
#
_cell.length_a   1.000
_cell.length_b   1.000
_cell.length_c   1.000
_cell.angle_alpha   90.00
_cell.angle_beta   90.00
_cell.angle_gamma   90.00
#
_symmetry.space_group_name_H-M   'P 1'
#
loop_
_entity.id
_entity.type
_entity.pdbx_description
1 polymer ?
#
loop_
_entity_poly.entity_id
_entity_poly.type
_entity_poly.pdbx_seq_one_letter_code
_entity_poly.pdbx_strand_id
1 'polypeptide(L)' 'MPKKIRELKQMLKKAGFTERPGKGSHTNWTHPLYPGRVTISGKDSKDAKPYQESEILEAIKIINAKKK' A
#
# COMPACT_ATOMS: atom_id res chain seq x y z
N MET A 1 -15.21 4.67 -9.99
CA MET A 1 -15.35 3.42 -9.22
C MET A 1 -14.18 3.31 -8.26
N PRO A 2 -14.39 2.84 -7.01
CA PRO A 2 -13.29 2.65 -6.06
C PRO A 2 -12.28 1.63 -6.61
N LYS A 3 -11.00 1.81 -6.30
CA LYS A 3 -9.97 0.85 -6.70
C LYS A 3 -10.18 -0.47 -5.99
N LYS A 4 -9.75 -1.58 -6.61
CA LYS A 4 -9.70 -2.88 -5.91
C LYS A 4 -8.47 -2.96 -5.02
N ILE A 5 -8.55 -3.75 -3.95
CA ILE A 5 -7.41 -4.03 -3.06
C ILE A 5 -6.20 -4.57 -3.84
N ARG A 6 -6.41 -5.41 -4.86
CA ARG A 6 -5.31 -5.88 -5.73
C ARG A 6 -4.58 -4.75 -6.46
N GLU A 7 -5.29 -3.70 -6.86
CA GLU A 7 -4.71 -2.56 -7.58
C GLU A 7 -3.84 -1.72 -6.64
N LEU A 8 -4.31 -1.53 -5.41
CA LEU A 8 -3.55 -0.90 -4.34
C LEU A 8 -2.23 -1.63 -4.05
N LYS A 9 -2.27 -2.96 -3.91
CA LYS A 9 -1.07 -3.79 -3.74
C LYS A 9 -0.12 -3.69 -4.93
N GLN A 10 -0.66 -3.66 -6.16
CA GLN A 10 0.16 -3.47 -7.37
C GLN A 10 0.85 -2.11 -7.40
N MET A 11 0.18 -1.04 -6.95
CA MET A 11 0.80 0.29 -6.86
C MET A 11 1.98 0.29 -5.89
N LEU A 12 1.82 -0.33 -4.72
CA LEU A 12 2.91 -0.48 -3.75
C LEU A 12 4.07 -1.33 -4.30
N LYS A 13 3.79 -2.44 -4.98
CA LYS A 13 4.83 -3.26 -5.66
C LYS A 13 5.61 -2.44 -6.68
N LYS A 14 4.92 -1.71 -7.56
CA LYS A 14 5.55 -0.84 -8.57
C LYS A 14 6.39 0.27 -7.95
N ALA A 15 5.98 0.78 -6.80
CA ALA A 15 6.70 1.80 -6.04
C ALA A 15 7.96 1.25 -5.32
N GLY A 16 8.11 -0.08 -5.24
CA GLY A 16 9.23 -0.77 -4.61
C GLY A 16 8.98 -1.20 -3.17
N PHE A 17 7.74 -1.15 -2.67
CA PHE A 17 7.42 -1.66 -1.34
C PHE A 17 7.44 -3.20 -1.34
N THR A 18 7.92 -3.77 -0.23
CA THR A 18 7.91 -5.21 0.03
C THR A 18 6.67 -5.59 0.83
N GLU A 19 5.92 -6.57 0.32
CA GLU A 19 4.78 -7.18 0.99
C GLU A 19 5.24 -8.13 2.10
N ARG A 20 4.64 -8.03 3.29
CA ARG A 20 4.83 -8.93 4.43
C ARG A 20 3.47 -9.46 4.88
N PRO A 21 3.37 -10.75 5.23
CA PRO A 21 2.12 -11.32 5.73
C PRO A 21 1.71 -10.64 7.04
N GLY A 22 0.44 -10.32 7.17
CA GLY A 22 -0.20 -9.89 8.42
C GLY A 22 -1.14 -10.97 8.95
N LYS A 23 -1.85 -10.65 10.04
CA LYS A 23 -2.89 -11.54 10.59
C LYS A 23 -4.14 -11.51 9.69
N GLY A 24 -4.65 -12.67 9.31
CA GLY A 24 -5.88 -12.80 8.53
C GLY A 24 -5.71 -12.27 7.10
N SER A 25 -6.63 -11.42 6.64
CA SER A 25 -6.58 -10.80 5.30
C SER A 25 -5.75 -9.51 5.25
N HIS A 26 -4.96 -9.23 6.28
CA HIS A 26 -4.12 -8.04 6.32
C HIS A 26 -2.76 -8.32 5.70
N THR A 27 -2.23 -7.33 4.99
CA THR A 27 -0.87 -7.32 4.44
C THR A 27 -0.16 -6.05 4.88
N ASN A 28 1.08 -6.19 5.33
CA ASN A 28 1.91 -5.07 5.75
C ASN A 28 2.94 -4.77 4.65
N TRP A 29 3.20 -3.50 4.40
CA TRP A 29 4.08 -3.08 3.31
C TRP A 29 5.17 -2.15 3.83
N THR A 30 6.42 -2.48 3.53
CA THR A 30 7.59 -1.74 4.02
C THR A 30 8.45 -1.28 2.85
N HIS A 31 9.06 -0.11 2.95
CA HIS A 31 10.03 0.41 1.98
C HIS A 31 11.17 1.10 2.73
N PRO A 32 12.46 0.93 2.33
CA PRO A 32 13.61 1.50 3.06
C PRO A 32 13.53 3.02 3.29
N LEU A 33 12.99 3.75 2.31
CA LEU A 33 12.81 5.20 2.39
C LEU A 33 11.53 5.64 3.13
N TYR A 34 10.60 4.74 3.41
CA TYR A 34 9.35 5.06 4.11
C TYR A 34 9.54 4.83 5.62
N PRO A 35 9.32 5.83 6.48
CA PRO A 35 9.64 5.74 7.91
C PRO A 35 8.74 4.78 8.71
N GLY A 36 7.74 4.17 8.09
CA GLY A 36 6.78 3.28 8.75
C GLY A 36 6.41 2.05 7.92
N ARG A 37 5.21 1.54 8.15
CA ARG A 37 4.60 0.48 7.33
C ARG A 37 3.21 0.90 6.90
N VAL A 38 2.82 0.51 5.70
CA VAL A 38 1.44 0.66 5.21
C VAL A 38 0.70 -0.64 5.45
N THR A 39 -0.51 -0.59 6.03
CA THR A 39 -1.29 -1.79 6.33
C THR A 39 -2.54 -1.83 5.46
N ILE A 40 -2.60 -2.81 4.55
CA ILE A 40 -3.79 -3.02 3.71
C ILE A 40 -4.62 -4.14 4.31
N SER A 41 -5.86 -3.83 4.71
CA SER A 41 -6.86 -4.82 5.07
C SER A 41 -7.72 -5.22 3.87
N GLY A 42 -8.01 -6.52 3.73
CA GLY A 42 -9.03 -7.01 2.81
C GLY A 42 -8.50 -7.99 1.76
N LYS A 43 -9.45 -8.72 1.15
CA LYS A 43 -9.16 -9.63 0.04
C LYS A 43 -9.00 -8.85 -1.26
N ASP A 44 -8.17 -9.37 -2.15
CA ASP A 44 -7.82 -8.75 -3.44
C ASP A 44 -9.00 -8.37 -4.33
N SER A 45 -10.13 -9.10 -4.22
CA SER A 45 -11.36 -8.88 -4.98
C SER A 45 -12.26 -7.77 -4.43
N LYS A 46 -12.02 -7.30 -3.19
CA LYS A 46 -12.83 -6.26 -2.55
C LYS A 46 -12.42 -4.88 -3.04
N ASP A 47 -13.39 -3.97 -3.02
CA ASP A 47 -13.15 -2.54 -3.21
C ASP A 47 -12.38 -1.99 -2.01
N ALA A 48 -11.42 -1.11 -2.30
CA ALA A 48 -10.67 -0.39 -1.31
C ALA A 48 -11.55 0.64 -0.62
N LYS A 49 -11.29 0.85 0.67
CA LYS A 49 -11.86 1.98 1.38
C LYS A 49 -11.10 3.25 0.98
N PRO A 50 -11.75 4.42 0.92
CA PRO A 50 -11.10 5.67 0.52
C PRO A 50 -9.79 5.97 1.28
N TYR A 51 -9.75 5.70 2.59
CA TYR A 51 -8.55 5.91 3.39
C TYR A 51 -7.37 5.04 2.93
N GLN A 52 -7.62 3.82 2.43
CA GLN A 52 -6.56 2.92 1.96
C GLN A 52 -5.94 3.45 0.67
N GLU A 53 -6.76 4.08 -0.18
CA GLU A 53 -6.25 4.74 -1.39
C GLU A 53 -5.39 5.95 -1.01
N SER A 54 -5.89 6.80 -0.11
CA SER A 54 -5.16 7.98 0.37
C SER A 54 -3.83 7.63 1.03
N GLU A 55 -3.82 6.65 1.95
CA GLU A 55 -2.61 6.22 2.67
C GLU A 55 -1.52 5.72 1.70
N ILE A 56 -1.90 4.97 0.66
CA ILE A 56 -0.97 4.47 -0.34
C ILE A 56 -0.40 5.58 -1.21
N LEU A 57 -1.25 6.50 -1.67
CA LEU A 57 -0.81 7.63 -2.46
C LEU A 57 0.16 8.51 -1.67
N GLU A 58 -0.11 8.74 -0.39
CA GLU A 58 0.78 9.48 0.50
C GLU A 58 2.11 8.75 0.71
N ALA A 59 2.08 7.44 0.99
CA ALA A 59 3.30 6.65 1.15
C ALA A 59 4.18 6.66 -0.11
N ILE A 60 3.57 6.54 -1.30
CA ILE A 60 4.28 6.63 -2.59
C ILE A 60 4.85 8.03 -2.79
N LYS A 61 4.10 9.09 -2.46
CA LYS A 61 4.58 10.48 -2.55
C LYS A 61 5.80 10.70 -1.65
N ILE A 62 5.78 10.21 -0.41
CA ILE A 62 6.89 10.34 0.55
C ILE A 62 8.15 9.66 0.02
N ILE A 63 8.06 8.43 -0.49
CA ILE A 63 9.26 7.76 -1.01
C ILE A 63 9.80 8.46 -2.26
N ASN A 64 8.94 9.00 -3.12
CA ASN A 64 9.36 9.71 -4.32
C ASN A 64 10.04 11.04 -3.99
N ALA A 65 9.59 11.72 -2.93
CA ALA A 65 10.24 12.93 -2.44
C ALA A 65 11.64 12.64 -1.87
N LYS A 66 11.86 11.48 -1.25
CA LYS A 66 13.16 11.05 -0.70
C LYS A 66 14.12 10.43 -1.72
N LYS A 67 13.63 10.05 -2.90
CA LYS A 67 14.47 9.55 -4.02
C LYS A 67 15.15 10.68 -4.80
N LYS A 68 14.67 11.92 -4.65
CA LYS A 68 15.29 13.12 -5.20
C LYS A 68 16.36 13.62 -4.24
#